data_AF-A0A7C7JTG6-F1
#
_entry.id   AF-A0A7C7JTG6-F1
#
_cell.length_a   1.000
_cell.length_b   1.000
_cell.length_c   1.000
_cell.angle_alpha   90.00
_cell.angle_beta   90.00
_cell.angle_gamma   90.00
#
_symmetry.space_group_name_H-M   'P 1'
#
loop_
_entity.id
_entity.type
_entity.pdbx_description
1 polymer ?
#
loop_
_entity_poly.entity_id
_entity_poly.type
_entity_poly.pdbx_seq_one_letter_code
_entity_poly.pdbx_strand_id
1 'polypeptide(L)'
;MEDLSLGFDKHDDTVQIIKTLTSSIWPLALLLCLSACAPMGRPIGGGGGGSDPFAGGSRPTPQDIELRVRNLNFNDARLYAVSGGSRRRLGQVSALSDETLKIPWAFTDRLRIEIDLVTGPRCLTREFMVDPGEILELQIESRFDGSGLCR
;
A
#
# COMPACT_ATOMS: atom_id res chain seq x y z
N MET A 1 -13.50 -16.32 64.42
CA MET A 1 -13.82 -14.97 64.92
C MET A 1 -13.08 -14.02 63.98
N GLU A 2 -13.85 -13.17 63.28
CA GLU A 2 -13.40 -12.00 62.47
C GLU A 2 -12.67 -12.39 61.18
N ASP A 3 -13.28 -12.54 60.00
CA ASP A 3 -14.15 -11.63 59.21
C ASP A 3 -13.51 -10.26 58.91
N LEU A 4 -12.77 -10.19 57.79
CA LEU A 4 -12.37 -8.96 57.12
C LEU A 4 -12.71 -9.10 55.64
N SER A 5 -14.01 -8.94 55.38
CA SER A 5 -14.59 -8.69 54.08
C SER A 5 -14.21 -7.27 53.64
N LEU A 6 -13.23 -7.11 52.75
CA LEU A 6 -13.02 -5.88 52.00
C LEU A 6 -13.52 -6.07 50.58
N GLY A 7 -14.74 -5.57 50.36
CA GLY A 7 -15.39 -5.49 49.06
C GLY A 7 -14.59 -4.60 48.12
N PHE A 8 -14.10 -5.19 47.03
CA PHE A 8 -13.77 -4.45 45.83
C PHE A 8 -15.09 -4.16 45.12
N ASP A 9 -15.61 -2.96 45.36
CA ASP A 9 -16.77 -2.43 44.66
C ASP A 9 -16.40 -2.24 43.18
N LYS A 10 -16.96 -3.10 42.35
CA LYS A 10 -16.89 -3.06 40.90
C LYS A 10 -17.78 -1.91 40.43
N HIS A 11 -17.20 -0.72 40.28
CA HIS A 11 -17.88 0.36 39.57
C HIS A 11 -17.68 0.21 38.07
N ASP A 12 -18.68 -0.41 37.46
CA ASP A 12 -18.91 -0.51 36.03
C ASP A 12 -19.38 0.85 35.51
N ASP A 13 -18.45 1.80 35.33
CA ASP A 13 -18.75 3.04 34.63
C ASP A 13 -18.45 2.89 33.15
N THR A 14 -19.45 2.31 32.51
CA THR A 14 -19.80 2.46 31.10
C THR A 14 -19.61 3.92 30.68
N VAL A 15 -18.46 4.28 30.10
CA VAL A 15 -18.24 5.60 29.51
C VAL A 15 -19.18 5.73 28.33
N GLN A 16 -20.23 6.50 28.57
CA GLN A 16 -21.30 6.74 27.65
C GLN A 16 -20.79 7.36 26.35
N ILE A 17 -21.30 6.78 25.27
CA ILE A 17 -21.28 7.30 23.91
C ILE A 17 -22.00 8.65 23.92
N ILE A 18 -21.28 9.73 24.22
CA ILE A 18 -21.79 11.09 24.08
C ILE A 18 -21.75 11.45 22.59
N LYS A 19 -22.88 11.18 21.94
CA LYS A 19 -23.32 11.87 20.73
C LYS A 19 -23.31 13.37 21.02
N THR A 20 -22.29 14.09 20.56
CA THR A 20 -22.40 15.55 20.39
C THR A 20 -22.63 15.83 18.91
N LEU A 21 -23.89 15.70 18.52
CA LEU A 21 -24.45 16.29 17.31
C LEU A 21 -24.44 17.81 17.48
N THR A 22 -23.30 18.46 17.21
CA THR A 22 -23.28 19.92 17.05
C THR A 22 -23.63 20.24 15.61
N SER A 23 -24.94 20.34 15.40
CA SER A 23 -25.59 21.08 14.33
C SER A 23 -24.80 22.34 13.99
N SER A 24 -24.37 22.46 12.73
CA SER A 24 -23.98 23.74 12.14
C SER A 24 -24.60 23.80 10.76
N ILE A 25 -25.92 24.01 10.80
CA ILE A 25 -26.75 24.44 9.69
C ILE A 25 -26.35 25.89 9.39
N TRP A 26 -25.64 26.11 8.29
CA TRP A 26 -25.50 27.43 7.68
C TRP A 26 -26.32 27.45 6.39
N PRO A 27 -27.58 27.93 6.41
CA PRO A 27 -28.33 28.22 5.21
C PRO A 27 -28.38 29.73 5.03
N LEU A 28 -27.68 30.26 4.02
CA LEU A 28 -28.08 31.47 3.31
C LEU A 28 -27.30 31.41 1.98
N ALA A 29 -27.96 31.05 0.88
CA ALA A 29 -28.68 31.98 0.00
C ALA A 29 -27.65 32.90 -0.72
N LEU A 30 -27.67 33.17 -2.01
CA LEU A 30 -28.68 33.03 -3.07
C LEU A 30 -27.96 33.52 -4.36
N LEU A 31 -28.35 32.98 -5.52
CA LEU A 31 -28.54 33.69 -6.80
C LEU A 31 -27.35 34.09 -7.73
N LEU A 32 -27.67 33.95 -9.04
CA LEU A 32 -27.22 34.68 -10.25
C LEU A 32 -25.98 34.11 -10.98
N CYS A 33 -25.96 33.80 -12.28
CA CYS A 33 -26.75 34.24 -13.43
C CYS A 33 -26.73 33.19 -14.57
N LEU A 34 -27.80 33.15 -15.37
CA LEU A 34 -27.83 32.55 -16.69
C LEU A 34 -26.86 33.27 -17.65
N SER A 35 -26.14 32.52 -18.49
CA SER A 35 -25.64 33.03 -19.77
C SER A 35 -25.69 31.92 -20.81
N ALA A 36 -26.71 32.01 -21.65
CA ALA A 36 -26.80 31.30 -22.91
C ALA A 36 -26.09 32.14 -23.97
N CYS A 37 -25.16 31.54 -24.72
CA CYS A 37 -24.81 31.97 -26.07
C CYS A 37 -24.42 30.74 -26.89
N ALA A 38 -25.34 30.29 -27.75
CA ALA A 38 -25.01 29.51 -28.92
C ALA A 38 -24.68 30.49 -30.06
N PRO A 39 -23.60 30.24 -30.81
CA PRO A 39 -23.62 30.52 -32.23
C PRO A 39 -23.27 29.29 -33.06
N MET A 40 -24.13 29.08 -34.05
CA MET A 40 -23.90 28.29 -35.25
C MET A 40 -22.54 28.63 -35.87
N GLY A 41 -21.71 27.62 -36.15
CA GLY A 41 -20.44 27.81 -36.84
C GLY A 41 -19.88 26.50 -37.36
N ARG A 42 -20.30 26.06 -38.55
CA ARG A 42 -19.54 25.11 -39.38
C ARG A 42 -18.46 25.89 -40.12
N PRO A 43 -17.22 25.38 -40.13
CA PRO A 43 -16.61 25.13 -41.43
C PRO A 43 -16.16 23.67 -41.58
N ILE A 44 -16.29 23.21 -42.82
CA ILE A 44 -15.75 21.96 -43.35
C ILE A 44 -14.22 22.08 -43.33
N GLY A 45 -13.56 21.19 -42.59
CA GLY A 45 -12.11 21.07 -42.55
C GLY A 45 -11.73 19.60 -42.60
N GLY A 46 -11.32 19.14 -43.77
CA GLY A 46 -10.76 17.81 -43.95
C GLY A 46 -9.51 17.61 -43.10
N GLY A 47 -9.45 16.47 -42.45
CA GLY A 47 -8.28 15.98 -41.75
C GLY A 47 -8.44 14.49 -41.64
N GLY A 48 -8.09 13.79 -42.72
CA GLY A 48 -7.83 12.36 -42.65
C GLY A 48 -6.70 12.15 -41.66
N GLY A 49 -7.06 12.02 -40.38
CA GLY A 49 -6.19 11.51 -39.35
C GLY A 49 -5.99 10.03 -39.63
N GLY A 50 -5.13 9.74 -40.60
CA GLY A 50 -4.42 8.47 -40.61
C GLY A 50 -3.71 8.40 -39.27
N SER A 51 -4.32 7.71 -38.32
CA SER A 51 -3.63 7.27 -37.12
C SER A 51 -2.43 6.50 -37.62
N ASP A 52 -1.24 7.11 -37.54
CA ASP A 52 -0.01 6.40 -37.77
C ASP A 52 -0.04 5.18 -36.83
N PRO A 53 -0.12 3.94 -37.37
CA PRO A 53 -0.24 2.75 -36.54
C PRO A 53 1.01 2.49 -35.69
N PHE A 54 2.07 3.31 -35.88
CA PHE A 54 3.30 3.28 -35.11
C PHE A 54 3.51 4.53 -34.21
N ALA A 55 2.61 5.52 -34.25
CA ALA A 55 2.66 6.68 -33.34
C ALA A 55 2.32 6.32 -31.88
N GLY A 56 1.79 5.11 -31.66
CA GLY A 56 1.76 4.46 -30.36
C GLY A 56 3.13 3.90 -30.05
N GLY A 57 4.11 4.75 -29.72
CA GLY A 57 5.30 4.30 -29.02
C GLY A 57 4.83 3.65 -27.73
N SER A 58 4.79 2.31 -27.70
CA SER A 58 4.37 1.50 -26.57
C SER A 58 5.30 1.77 -25.41
N ARG A 59 5.03 2.85 -24.66
CA ARG A 59 5.57 2.98 -23.31
C ARG A 59 5.10 1.74 -22.58
N PRO A 60 6.00 0.94 -21.99
CA PRO A 60 5.59 -0.19 -21.19
C PRO A 60 4.56 0.31 -20.19
N THR A 61 3.34 -0.20 -20.25
CA THR A 61 2.34 0.08 -19.22
C THR A 61 2.95 -0.44 -17.93
N PRO A 62 3.17 0.39 -16.89
CA PRO A 62 3.73 -0.10 -15.64
C PRO A 62 2.85 -1.24 -15.12
N GLN A 63 3.46 -2.38 -14.82
CA GLN A 63 2.77 -3.54 -14.27
C GLN A 63 3.28 -3.78 -12.86
N ASP A 64 2.36 -4.05 -11.95
CA ASP A 64 2.74 -4.40 -10.59
C ASP A 64 3.32 -5.81 -10.58
N ILE A 65 4.43 -5.99 -9.86
CA ILE A 65 4.92 -7.31 -9.47
C ILE A 65 4.10 -7.78 -8.28
N GLU A 66 3.75 -9.06 -8.24
CA GLU A 66 3.10 -9.71 -7.11
C GLU A 66 4.14 -10.41 -6.23
N LEU A 67 4.34 -9.94 -5.00
CA LEU A 67 5.22 -10.57 -4.02
C LEU A 67 4.38 -11.37 -3.02
N ARG A 68 4.45 -12.69 -3.12
CA ARG A 68 3.83 -13.63 -2.18
C ARG A 68 4.80 -13.94 -1.06
N VAL A 69 4.42 -13.60 0.15
CA VAL A 69 5.27 -13.73 1.32
C VAL A 69 4.68 -14.76 2.26
N ARG A 70 5.50 -15.72 2.67
CA ARG A 70 5.20 -16.67 3.74
C ARG A 70 6.11 -16.38 4.92
N ASN A 71 5.54 -15.89 6.01
CA ASN A 71 6.28 -15.65 7.23
C ASN A 71 6.22 -16.86 8.15
N LEU A 72 7.31 -17.61 8.28
CA LEU A 72 7.44 -18.71 9.23
C LEU A 72 8.01 -18.25 10.58
N ASN A 73 8.28 -16.95 10.74
CA ASN A 73 8.77 -16.37 11.96
C ASN A 73 7.62 -16.06 12.94
N PHE A 74 7.91 -16.17 14.24
CA PHE A 74 6.98 -15.77 15.31
C PHE A 74 6.92 -14.25 15.49
N ASN A 75 7.75 -13.49 14.78
CA ASN A 75 7.75 -12.04 14.78
C ASN A 75 7.15 -11.50 13.48
N ASP A 76 6.51 -10.35 13.60
CA ASP A 76 6.09 -9.56 12.45
C ASP A 76 7.31 -9.10 11.64
N ALA A 77 7.17 -9.04 10.33
CA ALA A 77 8.23 -8.65 9.41
C ALA A 77 7.80 -7.43 8.59
N ARG A 78 8.62 -6.38 8.60
CA ARG A 78 8.46 -5.22 7.71
C ARG A 78 9.27 -5.45 6.46
N LEU A 79 8.65 -5.26 5.30
CA LEU A 79 9.28 -5.51 4.01
C LEU A 79 9.54 -4.21 3.27
N TYR A 80 10.72 -4.14 2.63
CA TYR A 80 11.12 -3.03 1.81
C TYR A 80 11.68 -3.53 0.47
N ALA A 81 11.29 -2.87 -0.62
CA ALA A 81 11.94 -3.03 -1.91
C ALA A 81 13.13 -2.07 -1.98
N VAL A 82 14.29 -2.59 -2.38
CA VAL A 82 15.51 -1.83 -2.62
C VAL A 82 15.89 -1.98 -4.08
N SER A 83 15.88 -0.87 -4.82
CA SER A 83 16.18 -0.82 -6.25
C SER A 83 16.68 0.57 -6.65
N GLY A 84 17.62 0.65 -7.60
CA GLY A 84 18.17 1.92 -8.07
C GLY A 84 18.70 2.85 -6.95
N GLY A 85 19.18 2.27 -5.84
CA GLY A 85 19.62 3.02 -4.65
C GLY A 85 18.48 3.60 -3.78
N SER A 86 17.22 3.39 -4.17
CA SER A 86 16.03 3.80 -3.41
C SER A 86 15.51 2.64 -2.55
N ARG A 87 14.96 2.96 -1.38
CA ARG A 87 14.32 2.01 -0.46
C ARG A 87 12.87 2.41 -0.23
N ARG A 88 11.92 1.54 -0.58
CA ARG A 88 10.48 1.78 -0.44
C ARG A 88 9.85 0.71 0.45
N ARG A 89 9.06 1.14 1.45
CA ARG A 89 8.27 0.21 2.28
C ARG A 89 7.16 -0.43 1.45
N LEU A 90 7.05 -1.75 1.53
CA LEU A 90 6.01 -2.53 0.87
C LEU A 90 4.83 -2.78 1.79
N GLY A 91 5.10 -3.17 3.04
CA GLY A 91 4.08 -3.58 3.98
C GLY A 91 4.67 -4.19 5.25
N GLN A 92 3.81 -4.83 6.03
CA GLN A 92 4.18 -5.64 7.18
C GLN A 92 3.38 -6.94 7.16
N VAL A 93 4.10 -8.06 7.23
CA VAL A 93 3.53 -9.41 7.27
C VAL A 93 3.55 -9.88 8.71
N SER A 94 2.38 -10.26 9.23
CA SER A 94 2.23 -10.73 10.61
C SER A 94 2.99 -12.03 10.85
N ALA A 95 3.28 -12.32 12.12
CA ALA A 95 3.84 -13.60 12.54
C ALA A 95 3.03 -14.80 12.02
N LEU A 96 3.72 -15.85 11.56
CA LEU A 96 3.12 -17.12 11.13
C LEU A 96 1.98 -16.97 10.11
N SER A 97 2.14 -16.07 9.13
CA SER A 97 1.09 -15.75 8.17
C SER A 97 1.60 -15.62 6.75
N ASP A 98 0.67 -15.64 5.79
CA ASP A 98 0.93 -15.43 4.37
C ASP A 98 0.27 -14.12 3.92
N GLU A 99 0.97 -13.34 3.10
CA GLU A 99 0.46 -12.09 2.55
C GLU A 99 0.96 -11.85 1.12
N THR A 100 0.13 -11.23 0.30
CA THR A 100 0.48 -10.85 -1.06
C THR A 100 0.59 -9.34 -1.16
N LEU A 101 1.78 -8.86 -1.54
CA LEU A 101 2.09 -7.45 -1.69
C LEU A 101 2.26 -7.08 -3.16
N LYS A 102 1.84 -5.87 -3.53
CA LYS A 102 2.02 -5.35 -4.90
C LYS A 102 3.11 -4.30 -4.95
N ILE A 103 3.97 -4.42 -5.95
CA ILE A 103 5.13 -3.56 -6.14
C ILE A 103 5.01 -2.89 -7.52
N PRO A 104 4.71 -1.58 -7.60
CA PRO A 104 4.75 -0.87 -8.87
C PRO A 104 6.10 -1.00 -9.54
N TRP A 105 6.12 -1.49 -10.78
CA TRP A 105 7.35 -1.77 -11.53
C TRP A 105 7.18 -1.40 -13.01
N ALA A 106 7.92 -0.38 -13.45
CA ALA A 106 7.72 0.18 -14.79
C ALA A 106 8.60 -0.48 -15.86
N PHE A 107 9.78 -0.98 -15.47
CA PHE A 107 10.79 -1.52 -16.37
C PHE A 107 11.60 -2.60 -15.67
N THR A 108 12.22 -3.47 -16.45
CA THR A 108 13.14 -4.50 -15.97
C THR A 108 14.31 -3.85 -15.24
N ASP A 109 14.49 -4.18 -13.96
CA ASP A 109 15.58 -3.66 -13.12
C ASP A 109 15.94 -4.67 -12.01
N ARG A 110 17.01 -4.36 -11.30
CA ARG A 110 17.51 -5.10 -10.14
C ARG A 110 16.65 -4.79 -8.92
N LEU A 111 16.22 -5.85 -8.24
CA LEU A 111 15.49 -5.78 -6.99
C LEU A 111 16.24 -6.54 -5.89
N ARG A 112 16.21 -5.99 -4.70
CA ARG A 112 16.49 -6.69 -3.44
C ARG A 112 15.31 -6.46 -2.50
N ILE A 113 14.98 -7.47 -1.70
CA ILE A 113 14.00 -7.34 -0.64
C ILE A 113 14.73 -7.28 0.70
N GLU A 114 14.49 -6.22 1.46
CA GLU A 114 14.93 -6.12 2.84
C GLU A 114 13.80 -6.58 3.76
N ILE A 115 14.15 -7.47 4.68
CA ILE A 115 13.26 -8.06 5.66
C ILE A 115 13.73 -7.59 7.03
N ASP A 116 12.90 -6.81 7.70
CA ASP A 116 13.17 -6.23 9.01
C ASP A 116 12.18 -6.81 10.02
N LEU A 117 12.65 -7.77 10.84
CA LEU A 117 11.82 -8.32 11.91
C LEU A 117 11.60 -7.25 12.97
N VAL A 118 10.34 -7.04 13.36
CA VAL A 118 9.97 -6.05 14.39
C VAL A 118 10.76 -6.28 15.68
N THR A 119 10.96 -7.56 16.01
CA THR A 119 11.82 -8.01 17.11
C THR A 119 12.83 -9.00 16.55
N GLY A 120 14.00 -8.51 16.14
CA GLY A 120 15.06 -9.38 15.66
C GLY A 120 16.07 -8.70 14.75
N PRO A 121 16.93 -9.49 14.11
CA PRO A 121 17.83 -9.01 13.08
C PRO A 121 17.08 -8.72 11.77
N ARG A 122 17.65 -7.81 10.98
CA ARG A 122 17.27 -7.59 9.58
C ARG A 122 18.13 -8.41 8.63
N CYS A 123 17.60 -8.76 7.47
CA CYS A 123 18.36 -9.37 6.38
C CYS A 123 18.00 -8.75 5.03
N LEU A 124 18.92 -8.84 4.07
CA LEU A 124 18.72 -8.42 2.69
C LEU A 124 18.86 -9.63 1.77
N THR A 125 17.94 -9.81 0.83
CA THR A 125 18.08 -10.86 -0.18
C THR A 125 19.25 -10.58 -1.11
N ARG A 126 19.66 -11.61 -1.85
CA ARG A 126 20.50 -11.40 -3.04
C ARG A 126 19.77 -10.51 -4.03
N GLU A 127 20.55 -9.87 -4.89
CA GLU A 127 20.02 -9.10 -6.00
C GLU A 127 19.63 -10.01 -7.16
N PHE A 128 18.48 -9.72 -7.76
CA PHE A 128 17.98 -10.43 -8.94
C PHE A 128 17.27 -9.45 -9.88
N MET A 129 17.24 -9.81 -11.16
CA MET A 129 16.50 -9.06 -12.18
C MET A 129 15.02 -9.43 -12.08
N VAL A 130 14.14 -8.45 -12.19
CA VAL A 130 12.68 -8.65 -12.16
C VAL A 130 12.04 -7.91 -13.31
N ASP A 131 11.13 -8.60 -14.00
CA ASP A 131 10.35 -8.03 -15.10
C ASP A 131 8.99 -7.51 -14.60
N PRO A 132 8.41 -6.49 -15.27
CA PRO A 132 7.06 -6.04 -14.95
C PRO A 132 6.03 -7.17 -15.09
N GLY A 133 5.13 -7.30 -14.10
CA GLY A 133 4.08 -8.32 -14.09
C GLY A 133 4.49 -9.70 -13.54
N GLU A 134 5.73 -9.84 -13.05
CA GLU A 134 6.23 -11.09 -12.48
C GLU A 134 5.55 -11.45 -11.14
N ILE A 135 5.56 -12.72 -10.78
CA ILE A 135 5.13 -13.23 -9.48
C ILE A 135 6.35 -13.77 -8.75
N LEU A 136 6.66 -13.17 -7.60
CA LEU A 136 7.79 -13.53 -6.76
C LEU A 136 7.29 -14.23 -5.49
N GLU A 137 8.03 -15.24 -5.06
CA GLU A 137 7.77 -15.95 -3.81
C GLU A 137 8.92 -15.70 -2.83
N LEU A 138 8.56 -15.30 -1.62
CA LEU A 138 9.49 -15.04 -0.52
C LEU A 138 9.07 -15.82 0.71
N GLN A 139 9.95 -16.69 1.18
CA GLN A 139 9.80 -17.34 2.48
C GLN A 139 10.70 -16.66 3.49
N ILE A 140 10.12 -16.22 4.60
CA ILE A 140 10.85 -15.70 5.76
C ILE A 140 11.05 -16.88 6.71
N GLU A 141 12.31 -17.24 6.95
CA GLU A 141 12.64 -18.36 7.82
C GLU A 141 12.31 -18.09 9.29
N SER A 142 12.06 -19.17 10.03
CA SER A 142 11.76 -19.11 11.46
C SER A 142 12.89 -18.51 12.29
N ARG A 143 14.13 -18.55 11.79
CA ARG A 143 15.31 -17.94 12.39
C ARG A 143 16.26 -17.41 11.31
N PHE A 144 16.90 -16.29 11.59
CA PHE A 144 17.98 -15.77 10.77
C PHE A 144 19.34 -16.15 11.37
N ASP A 145 20.32 -16.38 10.51
CA ASP A 145 21.69 -16.71 10.90
C ASP A 145 22.50 -15.50 11.39
N GLY A 146 21.93 -14.29 11.30
CA GLY A 146 22.57 -13.03 11.70
C GLY A 146 23.63 -12.52 10.73
N SER A 147 23.79 -13.14 9.56
CA SER A 147 24.79 -12.75 8.55
C SER A 147 24.46 -11.43 7.84
N GLY A 148 23.22 -10.95 7.98
CA GLY A 148 22.68 -9.80 7.24
C GLY A 148 22.22 -10.15 5.82
N LEU A 149 22.45 -11.37 5.36
CA LEU A 149 21.87 -11.91 4.13
C LEU A 149 20.73 -12.86 4.47
N CYS A 150 19.64 -12.79 3.71
CA CYS A 150 18.59 -13.80 3.83
C CYS A 150 19.10 -15.07 3.13
N ARG A 151 19.52 -16.05 3.91
CA ARG A 151 20.11 -17.31 3.43
C ARG A 151 19.27 -18.51 3.83
#